data_AF-A0A7V8DE84-F1
#
_entry.id   AF-A0A7V8DE84-F1
#
_cell.length_a   1.000
_cell.length_b   1.000
_cell.length_c   1.000
_cell.angle_alpha   90.00
_cell.angle_beta   90.00
_cell.angle_gamma   90.00
#
_symmetry.space_group_name_H-M   'P 1'
#
loop_
_entity.id
_entity.type
_entity.pdbx_description
1 polymer ?
#
loop_
_entity_poly.entity_id
_entity_poly.type
_entity_poly.pdbx_seq_one_letter_code
_entity_poly.pdbx_strand_id
1 'polypeptide(L)'
;MVLPLSIRQVGYEVMTEDVGGIAADRLRSIIERIERLEEEKKAIAGDIKEIYAEAKGTGFDTRIIRKLVQMRKKNVSALREEEELMDLYRQALGMIV
;
A
#
# COMPACT_ATOMS: atom_id res chain seq x y z
N MET A 1 -66.45 25.79 2.28
CA MET A 1 -65.39 26.45 1.47
C MET A 1 -64.17 26.63 2.34
N VAL A 2 -63.10 25.85 2.15
CA VAL A 2 -61.81 26.26 1.55
C VAL A 2 -61.10 24.98 1.10
N LEU A 3 -60.58 24.99 -0.12
CA LEU A 3 -59.98 23.87 -0.88
C LEU A 3 -58.60 23.45 -0.35
N PRO A 4 -58.09 22.25 -0.70
CA PRO A 4 -56.79 21.76 -0.25
C PRO A 4 -55.64 22.52 -0.91
N LEU A 5 -54.61 22.87 -0.14
CA LEU A 5 -53.36 23.43 -0.64
C LEU A 5 -52.55 22.35 -1.37
N SER A 6 -52.85 22.18 -2.66
CA SER A 6 -51.83 21.86 -3.66
C SER A 6 -51.04 23.14 -3.97
N ILE A 7 -49.81 22.99 -4.50
CA ILE A 7 -48.76 23.99 -4.78
C ILE A 7 -47.69 23.96 -3.67
N ARG A 8 -46.43 23.58 -3.90
CA ARG A 8 -45.61 23.78 -5.10
C ARG A 8 -44.53 22.71 -5.17
N GLN A 9 -44.44 22.08 -6.34
CA GLN A 9 -43.22 21.49 -6.88
C GLN A 9 -42.13 22.58 -6.90
N VAL A 10 -41.38 22.72 -5.81
CA VAL A 10 -40.10 23.46 -5.85
C VAL A 10 -39.09 22.45 -6.34
N GLY A 11 -38.92 22.42 -7.67
CA GLY A 11 -37.79 21.76 -8.29
C GLY A 11 -36.53 22.31 -7.66
N TYR A 12 -35.77 21.44 -7.01
CA TYR A 12 -34.38 21.69 -6.69
C TYR A 12 -33.62 21.63 -8.03
N GLU A 13 -33.66 22.71 -8.80
CA GLU A 13 -32.66 22.92 -9.84
C GLU A 13 -31.33 23.09 -9.11
N VAL A 14 -30.57 22.00 -9.03
CA VAL A 14 -29.16 22.07 -8.70
C VAL A 14 -28.50 22.77 -9.86
N MET A 15 -28.27 24.07 -9.70
CA MET A 15 -27.31 24.79 -10.51
C MET A 15 -25.92 24.20 -10.20
N THR A 16 -25.55 23.11 -10.87
CA THR A 16 -24.16 22.66 -10.95
C THR A 16 -23.49 23.43 -12.08
N GLU A 17 -23.33 24.73 -11.90
CA GLU A 17 -22.57 25.57 -12.81
C GLU A 17 -21.06 25.27 -12.62
N ASP A 18 -20.46 24.62 -13.63
CA ASP A 18 -19.03 24.60 -14.01
C ASP A 18 -17.93 24.29 -12.98
N VAL A 19 -18.23 23.90 -11.74
CA VAL A 19 -17.22 23.34 -10.81
C VAL A 19 -16.96 21.86 -11.12
N GLY A 20 -17.91 21.17 -11.75
CA GLY A 20 -17.88 19.73 -11.98
C GLY A 20 -16.99 19.25 -13.13
N GLY A 21 -16.65 20.08 -14.11
CA GLY A 21 -15.88 19.65 -15.30
C GLY A 21 -14.39 19.44 -14.99
N ILE A 22 -13.66 20.53 -14.78
CA ILE A 22 -12.20 20.51 -14.60
C ILE A 22 -11.81 19.75 -13.31
N ALA A 23 -12.59 19.88 -12.23
CA ALA A 23 -12.30 19.18 -10.98
C ALA A 23 -12.55 17.67 -11.11
N ALA A 24 -13.61 17.23 -11.82
CA ALA A 24 -13.85 15.83 -12.06
C ALA A 24 -12.82 15.22 -13.02
N ASP A 25 -12.39 15.95 -14.06
CA ASP A 25 -11.36 15.48 -14.99
C ASP A 25 -10.01 15.29 -14.29
N ARG A 26 -9.63 16.22 -13.39
CA ARG A 26 -8.42 16.06 -12.55
C ARG A 26 -8.55 14.88 -11.60
N LEU A 27 -9.69 14.71 -10.94
CA LEU A 27 -9.92 13.57 -10.05
C LEU A 27 -9.85 12.24 -10.82
N ARG A 28 -10.48 12.15 -11.99
CA ARG A 28 -10.42 10.99 -12.87
C ARG A 28 -8.99 10.65 -13.26
N SER A 29 -8.21 11.64 -13.69
CA SER A 29 -6.79 11.46 -14.03
C SER A 29 -5.96 10.95 -12.84
N ILE A 30 -6.22 11.42 -11.61
CA ILE A 30 -5.55 10.93 -10.40
C ILE A 30 -5.92 9.46 -10.16
N ILE A 31 -7.21 9.11 -10.24
CA ILE A 31 -7.69 7.74 -10.02
C ILE A 31 -7.08 6.78 -11.04
N GLU A 32 -7.16 7.09 -12.34
CA GLU A 32 -6.62 6.25 -13.41
C GLU A 32 -5.11 5.99 -13.25
N ARG A 33 -4.35 7.01 -12.81
CA ARG A 33 -2.92 6.88 -12.53
C ARG A 33 -2.67 5.97 -11.33
N ILE A 34 -3.48 6.05 -10.28
CA ILE A 34 -3.38 5.17 -9.10
C ILE A 34 -3.74 3.73 -9.48
N GLU A 35 -4.83 3.52 -10.22
CA GLU A 35 -5.27 2.19 -10.65
C GLU A 35 -4.20 1.49 -11.47
N ARG A 36 -3.58 2.20 -12.44
CA ARG A 36 -2.45 1.67 -13.20
C ARG A 36 -1.28 1.28 -12.28
N LEU A 37 -0.93 2.12 -11.31
CA LEU A 37 0.15 1.81 -10.36
C LEU A 37 -0.19 0.62 -9.45
N GLU A 38 -1.46 0.44 -9.07
CA GLU A 38 -1.89 -0.73 -8.30
C GLU A 38 -1.87 -2.01 -9.14
N GLU A 39 -2.18 -1.94 -10.43
CA GLU A 39 -2.00 -3.05 -11.38
C GLU A 39 -0.53 -3.42 -11.55
N GLU A 40 0.35 -2.44 -11.79
CA GLU A 40 1.80 -2.65 -11.88
C GLU A 40 2.36 -3.26 -10.58
N LYS A 41 1.96 -2.74 -9.43
CA LYS A 41 2.33 -3.28 -8.11
C LYS A 41 1.86 -4.72 -7.92
N LYS A 42 0.66 -5.07 -8.41
CA LYS A 42 0.15 -6.44 -8.36
C LYS A 42 0.96 -7.37 -9.26
N ALA A 43 1.33 -6.94 -10.46
CA ALA A 43 2.19 -7.69 -11.37
C ALA A 43 3.56 -7.95 -10.73
N ILE A 44 4.23 -6.91 -10.23
CA ILE A 44 5.52 -7.02 -9.54
C ILE A 44 5.42 -7.95 -8.31
N ALA A 45 4.33 -7.85 -7.54
CA ALA A 45 4.11 -8.75 -6.41
C ALA A 45 3.90 -10.22 -6.85
N GLY A 46 3.35 -10.44 -8.05
CA GLY A 46 3.30 -11.75 -8.71
C GLY A 46 4.70 -12.28 -9.00
N ASP A 47 5.52 -11.51 -9.72
CA ASP A 47 6.89 -11.89 -10.08
C ASP A 47 7.74 -12.22 -8.85
N ILE A 48 7.63 -11.41 -7.79
CA ILE A 48 8.31 -11.67 -6.52
C ILE A 48 7.88 -13.01 -5.90
N LYS A 49 6.59 -13.37 -5.98
CA LYS A 49 6.09 -14.66 -5.46
C LYS A 49 6.66 -15.83 -6.26
N GLU A 50 6.76 -15.71 -7.58
CA GLU A 50 7.35 -16.74 -8.43
C GLU A 50 8.82 -16.99 -8.08
N ILE A 51 9.61 -15.92 -7.87
CA ILE A 51 11.02 -16.04 -7.41
C ILE A 51 11.10 -16.75 -6.05
N TYR A 52 10.23 -16.42 -5.10
CA TYR A 52 10.19 -17.15 -3.83
C TYR A 52 9.78 -18.62 -4.01
N ALA A 53 8.90 -18.93 -4.95
CA ALA A 53 8.51 -20.30 -5.25
C ALA A 53 9.66 -21.10 -5.88
N GLU A 54 10.40 -20.49 -6.81
CA GLU A 54 11.62 -21.06 -7.40
C GLU A 54 12.69 -21.33 -6.33
N ALA A 55 12.95 -20.36 -5.45
CA ALA A 55 13.87 -20.51 -4.33
C ALA A 55 13.47 -21.68 -3.42
N LYS A 56 12.16 -21.87 -3.19
CA LYS A 56 11.65 -23.03 -2.44
C LYS A 56 11.89 -24.34 -3.18
N GLY A 57 11.64 -24.38 -4.50
CA GLY A 57 11.83 -25.56 -5.34
C GLY A 57 13.28 -26.01 -5.46
N THR A 58 14.22 -25.05 -5.37
CA THR A 58 15.67 -25.30 -5.36
C THR A 58 16.22 -25.65 -3.97
N GLY A 59 15.39 -25.64 -2.93
CA GLY A 59 15.75 -26.08 -1.58
C GLY A 59 16.12 -24.97 -0.59
N PHE A 60 15.97 -23.69 -0.94
CA PHE A 60 16.21 -22.59 0.00
C PHE A 60 15.03 -22.35 0.94
N ASP A 61 15.34 -21.94 2.18
CA ASP A 61 14.33 -21.46 3.12
C ASP A 61 13.90 -20.03 2.78
N THR A 62 12.73 -19.91 2.15
CA THR A 62 12.12 -18.62 1.79
C THR A 62 11.83 -17.70 2.98
N ARG A 63 11.74 -18.21 4.22
CA ARG A 63 11.59 -17.39 5.43
C ARG A 63 12.89 -16.64 5.73
N ILE A 64 14.02 -17.33 5.59
CA ILE A 64 15.35 -16.73 5.78
C ILE A 64 15.64 -15.72 4.67
N ILE A 65 15.33 -16.04 3.42
CA ILE A 65 15.49 -15.07 2.31
C ILE A 65 14.67 -13.79 2.57
N ARG A 66 13.41 -13.90 3.01
CA ARG A 66 12.60 -12.71 3.34
C ARG A 66 13.25 -11.84 4.42
N LYS A 67 13.81 -12.45 5.47
CA LYS A 67 14.56 -11.72 6.51
C LYS A 67 15.77 -11.01 5.91
N LEU A 68 16.55 -11.68 5.07
CA LEU A 68 17.71 -11.08 4.39
C LEU A 68 17.31 -9.88 3.51
N VAL A 69 16.23 -10.01 2.73
CA VAL A 69 15.71 -8.89 1.92
C VAL A 69 15.29 -7.71 2.80
N GLN A 70 14.63 -7.96 3.94
CA GLN A 70 14.26 -6.90 4.88
C GLN A 70 15.49 -6.23 5.53
N MET A 71 16.48 -7.03 5.97
CA MET A 71 17.73 -6.51 6.53
C MET A 71 18.47 -5.63 5.51
N ARG A 72 18.52 -6.05 4.24
CA ARG A 72 19.16 -5.30 3.16
C ARG A 72 18.44 -4.00 2.78
N LYS A 73 17.16 -3.84 3.14
CA LYS A 73 16.43 -2.59 2.96
C LYS A 73 16.76 -1.55 4.03
N LYS A 74 17.25 -1.98 5.20
CA LYS A 74 17.72 -1.06 6.26
C LYS A 74 19.06 -0.44 5.83
N ASN A 75 19.32 0.80 6.27
CA ASN A 75 20.64 1.42 6.09
C ASN A 75 21.69 0.60 6.88
N VAL A 76 22.87 0.41 6.29
CA VAL A 76 23.98 -0.36 6.87
C VAL A 76 24.35 0.11 8.29
N SER A 77 24.27 1.42 8.56
CA SER A 77 24.52 1.96 9.92
C SER A 77 23.51 1.44 10.94
N ALA A 78 22.22 1.52 10.60
CA ALA A 78 21.14 1.08 11.48
C ALA A 78 21.19 -0.43 11.71
N LEU A 79 21.60 -1.21 10.71
CA LEU A 79 21.77 -2.66 10.85
C LEU A 79 22.90 -2.98 11.84
N ARG A 80 24.04 -2.28 11.76
CA ARG A 80 25.17 -2.47 12.67
C ARG A 80 24.83 -2.12 14.11
N GLU A 81 24.20 -0.97 14.33
CA GLU A 81 23.75 -0.56 15.67
C GLU A 81 22.79 -1.58 16.29
N GLU A 82 21.84 -2.09 15.48
CA GLU A 82 20.91 -3.14 15.91
C GLU A 82 21.64 -4.46 16.22
N GLU A 83 22.63 -4.87 15.42
CA GLU A 83 23.46 -6.06 15.65
C GLU A 83 24.30 -5.94 16.93
N GLU A 84 24.96 -4.81 17.16
CA GLU A 84 25.76 -4.54 18.36
C GLU A 84 24.90 -4.63 19.64
N LEU A 85 23.70 -4.04 19.61
CA LEU A 85 22.74 -4.14 20.73
C LEU A 85 22.26 -5.57 20.93
N MET A 86 21.99 -6.30 19.84
CA MET A 86 21.54 -7.69 19.90
C MET A 86 22.61 -8.58 20.54
N ASP A 87 23.87 -8.38 20.19
CA ASP A 87 24.99 -9.16 20.71
C ASP A 87 25.23 -8.87 22.20
N LEU A 88 25.12 -7.61 22.62
CA LEU A 88 25.15 -7.24 24.04
C LEU A 88 24.05 -7.97 24.83
N TYR A 89 22.82 -8.00 24.30
CA TYR A 89 21.71 -8.67 24.97
C TYR A 89 21.86 -10.19 24.98
N ARG A 90 22.37 -10.80 23.90
CA ARG A 90 22.67 -12.24 23.85
C ARG A 90 23.71 -12.62 24.90
N GLN A 91 24.78 -11.83 25.02
CA GLN A 91 25.80 -12.01 26.05
C GLN A 91 25.21 -11.91 27.46
N ALA A 92 24.39 -10.89 27.73
CA ALA A 92 23.73 -10.71 29.02
C ALA A 92 22.79 -11.87 29.38
N LEU A 93 22.16 -12.50 28.39
CA LEU A 93 21.28 -13.66 28.56
C LEU A 93 22.01 -15.01 28.54
N GLY A 94 23.33 -15.02 28.34
CA GLY A 94 24.11 -16.26 28.20
C GLY A 94 23.76 -17.07 26.95
N MET A 95 23.18 -16.43 25.93
CA MET A 95 22.89 -17.06 24.65
C MET A 95 24.18 -17.15 23.84
N ILE A 96 24.69 -18.37 23.63
CA ILE A 96 25.80 -18.63 22.72
C ILE A 96 25.20 -18.85 21.33
N VAL A 97 25.54 -17.97 20.39
CA VAL A 97 25.19 -18.08 18.97
C VAL A 97 26.48 -18.21 18.18
#